data_AF-A0A3M5W3C7-F1
#
_entry.id   AF-A0A3M5W3C7-F1
#
_cell.length_a   1.000
_cell.length_b   1.000
_cell.length_c   1.000
_cell.angle_alpha   90.00
_cell.angle_beta   90.00
_cell.angle_gamma   90.00
#
_symmetry.space_group_name_H-M   'P 1'
#
loop_
_entity.id
_entity.type
_entity.pdbx_description
1 polymer ?
#
loop_
_entity_poly.entity_id
_entity_poly.type
_entity_poly.pdbx_seq_one_letter_code
_entity_poly.pdbx_strand_id
1 'polypeptide(L)'
;MINDHELEALLSEAKDAGALSASYVMLRLPLEVAPLFDEWLKTHYPQRAEHVMSLVRQSRGGALYDSRFGSRMRGEGPFADLLAQRYALAIKRLGLNKRDGFTLDCDAFCPPGQQMSLL
;
A
#
# COMPACT_ATOMS: atom_id res chain seq x y z
N MET A 1 3.18 0.57 14.12
CA MET A 1 2.88 1.75 13.28
C MET A 1 1.60 2.43 13.80
N ILE A 2 1.19 3.57 13.26
CA ILE A 2 0.06 4.34 13.81
C ILE A 2 -1.26 3.56 13.68
N ASN A 3 -1.47 2.94 12.53
CA ASN A 3 -2.73 2.31 12.12
C ASN A 3 -2.55 0.86 11.62
N ASP A 4 -1.39 0.23 11.79
CA ASP A 4 -1.19 -1.16 11.33
C ASP A 4 -2.07 -2.18 12.07
N HIS A 5 -2.54 -1.85 13.26
CA HIS A 5 -3.50 -2.66 14.01
C HIS A 5 -4.91 -2.64 13.40
N GLU A 6 -5.21 -1.66 12.53
CA GLU A 6 -6.51 -1.52 11.86
C GLU A 6 -6.61 -2.33 10.57
N LEU A 7 -5.50 -2.94 10.11
CA LEU A 7 -5.38 -3.60 8.81
C LEU A 7 -6.53 -4.60 8.54
N GLU A 8 -6.75 -5.55 9.45
CA GLU A 8 -7.75 -6.60 9.26
C GLU A 8 -9.18 -6.07 9.36
N ALA A 9 -9.42 -5.09 10.23
CA ALA A 9 -10.73 -4.44 10.37
C ALA A 9 -11.11 -3.70 9.09
N LEU A 10 -10.19 -2.89 8.55
CA LEU A 10 -10.40 -2.17 7.28
C LEU A 10 -10.67 -3.12 6.11
N LEU A 11 -9.97 -4.26 6.05
CA LEU A 11 -10.21 -5.26 5.00
C LEU A 11 -11.59 -5.92 5.15
N SER A 12 -12.03 -6.21 6.37
CA SER A 12 -13.36 -6.77 6.63
C SER A 12 -14.46 -5.80 6.18
N GLU A 13 -14.39 -4.55 6.62
CA GLU A 13 -15.35 -3.51 6.24
C GLU A 13 -15.36 -3.28 4.73
N ALA A 14 -14.19 -3.26 4.09
CA ALA A 14 -14.11 -3.15 2.63
C ALA A 14 -14.80 -4.32 1.93
N LYS A 15 -14.66 -5.54 2.45
CA LYS A 15 -15.34 -6.72 1.91
C LYS A 15 -16.86 -6.60 2.03
N ASP A 16 -17.34 -6.16 3.18
CA ASP A 16 -18.78 -5.97 3.44
C ASP A 16 -19.37 -4.85 2.56
N ALA A 17 -18.57 -3.82 2.26
CA ALA A 17 -18.91 -2.78 1.29
C ALA A 17 -18.85 -3.23 -0.19
N GLY A 18 -18.51 -4.50 -0.47
CA GLY A 18 -18.52 -5.07 -1.81
C GLY A 18 -17.17 -5.05 -2.53
N ALA A 19 -16.05 -4.78 -1.85
CA ALA A 19 -14.73 -4.86 -2.46
C ALA A 19 -14.44 -6.27 -2.98
N LEU A 20 -13.86 -6.33 -4.19
CA LEU A 20 -13.47 -7.57 -4.86
C LEU A 20 -11.97 -7.87 -4.70
N SER A 21 -11.18 -6.83 -4.55
CA SER A 21 -9.74 -6.92 -4.34
C SER A 21 -9.22 -5.84 -3.41
N ALA A 22 -8.06 -6.06 -2.82
CA ALA A 22 -7.33 -5.05 -2.08
C ALA A 22 -5.83 -5.11 -2.39
N SER A 23 -5.12 -4.04 -2.02
CA SER A 23 -3.67 -3.93 -2.01
C SER A 23 -3.27 -3.01 -0.87
N TYR A 24 -2.05 -3.20 -0.35
CA TYR A 24 -1.46 -2.25 0.58
C TYR A 24 -0.08 -1.81 0.08
N VAL A 25 0.36 -0.66 0.56
CA VAL A 25 1.69 -0.11 0.30
C VAL A 25 2.26 0.32 1.64
N MET A 26 3.51 -0.05 1.91
CA MET A 26 4.21 0.39 3.11
C MET A 26 4.43 1.91 3.05
N LEU A 27 4.30 2.60 4.19
CA LEU A 27 4.43 4.07 4.29
C LEU A 27 5.68 4.57 3.57
N ARG A 28 5.52 5.51 2.63
CA ARG A 28 6.60 6.10 1.83
C ARG A 28 6.84 7.54 2.24
N LEU A 29 8.10 7.87 2.53
CA LEU A 29 8.52 9.22 2.93
C LEU A 29 9.57 9.78 1.95
N PRO A 30 9.23 10.01 0.67
CA PRO A 30 10.17 10.56 -0.29
C PRO A 30 10.53 12.02 0.03
N LEU A 31 11.82 12.35 -0.05
CA LEU A 31 12.34 13.72 -0.02
C LEU A 31 11.72 14.59 1.11
N GLU A 32 11.07 15.70 0.77
CA GLU A 32 10.51 16.69 1.68
C GLU A 32 9.36 16.13 2.54
N VAL A 33 8.77 15.01 2.15
CA VAL A 33 7.68 14.36 2.93
C VAL A 33 8.21 13.79 4.23
N ALA A 34 9.47 13.32 4.27
CA ALA A 34 10.05 12.74 5.48
C ALA A 34 10.11 13.71 6.67
N PRO A 35 10.69 14.93 6.54
CA PRO A 35 10.71 15.89 7.65
C PRO A 35 9.31 16.38 8.02
N LEU A 36 8.41 16.59 7.06
CA LEU A 36 7.03 17.00 7.35
C LEU A 36 6.28 15.94 8.17
N PHE A 37 6.46 14.67 7.82
CA PHE A 37 5.85 13.58 8.57
C PHE A 37 6.44 13.41 9.98
N ASP A 38 7.75 13.61 10.13
CA ASP A 38 8.42 13.58 11.44
C ASP A 38 7.93 14.72 12.36
N GLU A 39 7.78 15.93 11.83
CA GLU A 39 7.22 17.07 12.57
C GLU A 39 5.76 16.83 12.97
N TRP A 40 4.95 16.33 12.03
CA TRP A 40 3.57 15.95 12.30
C TRP A 40 3.47 14.87 13.38
N LEU A 41 4.34 13.84 13.32
CA LEU A 41 4.43 12.80 14.34
C LEU A 41 4.79 13.36 15.71
N LYS A 42 5.77 14.26 15.79
CA LYS A 42 6.17 14.91 17.05
C LYS A 42 5.05 15.78 17.63
N THR A 43 4.24 16.39 16.77
CA THR A 43 3.12 17.25 17.17
C THR A 43 1.94 16.44 17.69
N HIS A 44 1.54 15.37 16.99
CA HIS A 44 0.30 14.64 17.29
C HIS A 44 0.53 13.34 18.09
N TYR A 45 1.69 12.72 17.95
CA TYR A 45 2.05 11.45 18.58
C TYR A 45 3.46 11.47 19.19
N PRO A 46 3.80 12.45 20.05
CA PRO A 46 5.16 12.66 20.54
C PRO A 46 5.78 11.41 21.17
N GLN A 47 5.00 10.65 21.93
CA GLN A 47 5.45 9.43 22.62
C GLN A 47 5.75 8.25 21.67
N ARG A 48 5.24 8.30 20.43
CA ARG A 48 5.41 7.25 19.43
C ARG A 48 6.32 7.66 18.28
N ALA A 49 6.63 8.95 18.14
CA ALA A 49 7.36 9.51 17.00
C ALA A 49 8.67 8.77 16.73
N GLU A 50 9.54 8.65 17.74
CA GLU A 50 10.82 7.96 17.59
C GLU A 50 10.66 6.49 17.21
N HIS A 51 9.70 5.80 17.84
CA HIS A 51 9.44 4.40 17.57
C HIS A 51 8.92 4.18 16.14
N VAL A 52 7.98 5.01 15.68
CA VAL A 52 7.44 4.94 14.32
C VAL A 52 8.53 5.21 13.30
N MET A 53 9.34 6.26 13.50
CA MET A 53 10.45 6.58 12.60
C MET A 53 11.54 5.50 12.61
N SER A 54 11.78 4.84 13.75
CA SER A 54 12.67 3.68 13.85
C SER A 54 12.16 2.49 13.03
N LEU A 55 10.86 2.15 13.13
CA LEU A 55 10.25 1.10 12.31
C LEU A 55 10.37 1.41 10.82
N VAL A 56 10.12 2.65 10.39
CA VAL A 56 10.26 3.06 8.99
C VAL A 56 11.69 2.82 8.49
N ARG A 57 12.71 3.18 9.29
CA ARG A 57 14.13 2.94 8.95
C ARG A 57 14.45 1.45 8.88
N GLN A 58 14.03 0.67 9.87
CA GLN A 58 14.25 -0.77 9.89
C GLN A 58 13.62 -1.45 8.68
N SER A 59 12.47 -0.95 8.22
CA SER A 59 11.79 -1.47 7.04
C SER A 59 12.41 -1.06 5.70
N ARG A 60 13.55 -0.37 5.73
CA ARG A 60 14.23 0.23 4.57
C ARG A 60 15.77 0.21 4.71
N GLY A 61 16.33 -0.79 5.38
CA GLY A 61 17.78 -0.94 5.51
C GLY A 61 18.48 0.25 6.20
N GLY A 62 17.76 0.95 7.08
CA GLY A 62 18.25 2.13 7.82
C GLY A 62 17.88 3.48 7.22
N ALA A 63 17.41 3.53 5.96
CA ALA A 63 17.00 4.76 5.30
C ALA A 63 15.53 5.13 5.59
N LEU A 64 15.17 6.41 5.46
CA LEU A 64 13.75 6.81 5.54
C LEU A 64 12.96 6.50 4.26
N TYR A 65 13.67 6.39 3.14
CA TYR A 65 13.10 6.11 1.83
C TYR A 65 14.06 5.30 0.97
N ASP A 66 13.49 4.34 0.23
CA ASP A 66 14.16 3.58 -0.82
C ASP A 66 13.37 3.80 -2.12
N SER A 67 14.06 4.20 -3.19
CA SER A 67 13.44 4.48 -4.49
C SER A 67 13.33 3.26 -5.40
N ARG A 68 14.03 2.16 -5.08
CA ARG A 68 14.06 0.93 -5.89
C ARG A 68 12.64 0.39 -6.08
N PHE A 69 12.27 0.14 -7.33
CA PHE A 69 10.97 -0.41 -7.67
C PHE A 69 10.76 -1.79 -7.01
N GLY A 70 9.54 -2.11 -6.59
CA GLY A 70 9.23 -3.29 -5.81
C GLY A 70 9.57 -3.13 -4.32
N SER A 71 10.81 -2.79 -3.98
CA SER A 71 11.26 -2.55 -2.60
C SER A 71 10.47 -1.41 -1.94
N ARG A 72 10.35 -0.28 -2.65
CA ARG A 72 9.65 0.93 -2.15
C ARG A 72 8.20 0.72 -1.70
N MET A 73 7.54 -0.33 -2.22
CA MET A 73 6.14 -0.64 -1.94
C MET A 73 5.96 -1.64 -0.79
N ARG A 74 6.89 -2.60 -0.66
CA ARG A 74 6.79 -3.70 0.32
C ARG A 74 7.57 -3.43 1.59
N GLY A 75 8.74 -2.77 1.46
CA GLY A 75 9.75 -2.73 2.51
C GLY A 75 10.47 -4.07 2.67
N GLU A 76 11.36 -4.12 3.64
CA GLU A 76 12.15 -5.31 4.01
C GLU A 76 12.23 -5.48 5.54
N GLY A 77 12.67 -6.65 6.00
CA GLY A 77 12.90 -6.91 7.41
C GLY A 77 11.65 -7.29 8.22
N PRO A 78 11.83 -7.61 9.52
CA PRO A 78 10.84 -8.38 10.29
C PRO A 78 9.47 -7.72 10.40
N PHE A 79 9.44 -6.38 10.52
CA PHE A 79 8.18 -5.64 10.61
C PHE A 79 7.41 -5.61 9.28
N ALA A 80 8.12 -5.42 8.16
CA ALA A 80 7.51 -5.47 6.83
C ALA A 80 6.98 -6.87 6.52
N ASP A 81 7.76 -7.91 6.88
CA ASP A 81 7.39 -9.31 6.70
C ASP A 81 6.15 -9.69 7.52
N LEU A 82 6.09 -9.26 8.78
CA LEU A 82 4.91 -9.47 9.63
C LEU A 82 3.65 -8.84 9.02
N LEU A 83 3.76 -7.60 8.54
CA LEU A 83 2.63 -6.91 7.92
C LEU A 83 2.20 -7.63 6.62
N ALA A 84 3.15 -8.08 5.81
CA ALA A 84 2.89 -8.84 4.59
C ALA A 84 2.18 -10.17 4.88
N GLN A 85 2.60 -10.90 5.91
CA GLN A 85 1.97 -12.16 6.31
C GLN A 85 0.54 -11.95 6.82
N ARG A 86 0.34 -10.94 7.69
CA ARG A 86 -0.99 -10.56 8.20
C ARG A 86 -1.93 -10.21 7.05
N TYR A 87 -1.46 -9.37 6.13
CA TYR A 87 -2.19 -8.99 4.92
C TYR A 87 -2.55 -10.21 4.07
N ALA A 88 -1.57 -11.06 3.73
CA ALA A 88 -1.80 -12.22 2.88
C ALA A 88 -2.84 -13.20 3.47
N LEU A 89 -2.78 -13.41 4.79
CA LEU A 89 -3.75 -14.24 5.50
C LEU A 89 -5.15 -13.62 5.47
N ALA A 90 -5.26 -12.32 5.74
CA ALA A 90 -6.54 -11.61 5.72
C ALA A 90 -7.19 -11.62 4.32
N ILE A 91 -6.42 -11.31 3.27
CA ILE A 91 -6.90 -11.36 1.88
C ILE A 91 -7.43 -12.74 1.52
N LYS A 92 -6.69 -13.80 1.88
CA LYS A 92 -7.10 -15.18 1.60
C LYS A 92 -8.40 -15.52 2.34
N ARG A 93 -8.52 -15.13 3.61
CA ARG A 93 -9.72 -15.39 4.43
C ARG A 93 -10.95 -14.65 3.92
N LEU A 94 -10.79 -13.41 3.49
CA LEU A 94 -11.89 -12.55 3.03
C LEU A 94 -12.22 -12.71 1.54
N GLY A 95 -11.40 -13.45 0.78
CA GLY A 95 -11.58 -13.63 -0.65
C GLY A 95 -11.38 -12.35 -1.46
N LEU A 96 -10.52 -11.45 -0.99
CA LEU A 96 -10.18 -10.16 -1.61
C LEU A 96 -9.02 -10.28 -2.64
N ASN A 97 -8.89 -11.43 -3.27
CA ASN A 97 -7.87 -11.74 -4.27
C ASN A 97 -8.46 -11.88 -5.69
N LYS A 98 -9.73 -11.53 -5.88
CA LYS A 98 -10.39 -11.60 -7.19
C LYS A 98 -10.02 -10.37 -8.03
N ARG A 99 -8.85 -10.43 -8.68
CA ARG A 99 -8.50 -9.47 -9.76
C ARG A 99 -9.07 -9.87 -11.12
N ASP A 100 -9.59 -11.08 -11.24
CA ASP A 100 -10.04 -11.69 -12.49
C ASP A 100 -11.34 -11.08 -13.07
N GLY A 101 -11.80 -9.94 -12.55
CA GLY A 101 -13.12 -9.38 -12.85
C GLY A 101 -13.13 -8.06 -13.66
N PHE A 102 -11.99 -7.47 -13.97
CA PHE A 102 -11.96 -6.27 -14.82
C PHE A 102 -11.64 -6.66 -16.26
N THR A 103 -12.56 -7.40 -16.90
CA THR A 103 -12.60 -7.41 -18.36
C THR A 103 -12.90 -5.98 -18.79
N LEU A 104 -11.88 -5.29 -19.26
CA LEU A 104 -12.06 -3.94 -19.82
C LEU A 104 -12.91 -4.09 -21.08
N ASP A 105 -13.99 -3.33 -21.15
CA ASP A 105 -14.66 -3.10 -22.42
C ASP A 105 -13.70 -2.27 -23.29
N CYS A 106 -13.12 -2.93 -24.28
CA CYS A 106 -12.20 -2.34 -25.23
C CYS A 106 -12.86 -2.16 -26.61
N ASP A 107 -14.19 -2.29 -26.72
CA ASP A 107 -14.88 -2.30 -28.01
C ASP A 107 -14.73 -0.95 -28.75
N ALA A 108 -14.58 0.15 -28.01
CA ALA A 108 -14.31 1.48 -28.56
C ALA A 108 -12.82 1.87 -28.56
N PHE A 109 -11.92 1.00 -28.11
CA PHE A 109 -10.49 1.32 -28.05
C PHE A 109 -9.87 1.19 -29.45
N CYS A 110 -9.44 2.32 -30.01
CA CYS A 110 -8.71 2.38 -31.27
C CYS A 110 -7.23 2.74 -30.99
N PRO A 111 -6.27 1.82 -31.20
CA PRO A 111 -4.85 2.14 -31.10
C PRO A 111 -4.47 3.28 -32.07
N PRO A 112 -3.63 4.23 -31.66
CA PRO A 112 -3.20 5.32 -32.55
C PRO A 112 -2.54 4.76 -33.81
N GLY A 113 -3.04 5.20 -34.98
CA GLY A 113 -2.59 4.76 -36.31
C GLY A 113 -3.53 3.81 -37.05
N GLN A 114 -4.61 3.33 -36.42
CA GLN A 114 -5.70 2.63 -37.12
C GLN A 114 -6.83 3.63 -37.47
N GLN A 115 -7.10 3.82 -38.76
CA GLN A 115 -8.25 4.59 -39.20
C GLN A 115 -9.51 3.76 -39.03
N MET A 116 -10.52 4.27 -38.31
CA MET A 116 -11.82 3.61 -38.23
C MET A 116 -12.43 3.52 -39.63
N SER A 117 -13.00 2.36 -39.98
CA SER A 117 -13.74 2.21 -41.23
C SER A 117 -14.99 3.08 -41.18
N LEU A 118 -15.10 4.02 -42.12
CA LEU A 118 -16.34 4.78 -42.31
C LEU A 118 -17.41 3.80 -42.82
N LEU A 119 -18.53 3.72 -42.10
CA LEU A 119 -19.76 3.07 -42.57
C LEU A 119 -20.31 3.78 -43.81
#